data_AF-A0A0A1U1K8-F1
#
_entry.id   AF-A0A0A1U1K8-F1
#
_cell.length_a   1.000
_cell.length_b   1.000
_cell.length_c   1.000
_cell.angle_alpha   90.00
_cell.angle_beta   90.00
_cell.angle_gamma   90.00
#
_symmetry.space_group_name_H-M   'P 1'
#
loop_
_entity.id
_entity.type
_entity.pdbx_description
1 polymer ?
#
loop_
_entity_poly.entity_id
_entity_poly.type
_entity_poly.pdbx_seq_one_letter_code
_entity_poly.pdbx_strand_id
1 'polypeptide(L)'
;MSSRLEWVYLMNVAMYLNTKMAISNFLFVNKKCQNAFKYLKRSPVFVEHITYMWYISHFSPNTINLGNARLPVSCIPDNIKIWRYPNFMYDFSIGDVEVVAVFLTYYTYNGQNKYNRLKKITVQSRVNTNEGVFENTFKCFDTIRLCIDRNKTVVHALVISYNDTKDFVKLIEQFREIKFYNAYIACDGIFENNNVFVAQKGRISIYGLPRENITTILNKTATTAVYHIYAEGVKEVWSLPESVKEYTLSMTFYNKYYYQFNADTTYLKKLKITNNVNNVVFINVFLFLEILEIEESKNILFGVDSIFVVLEELYIKWSNRIKIKSTFVNKSVKLSSFILSSKVTVLNSMLNESHTVNVWGCEDVKLHEEINTLNIYVEISNCIEVRNKTYTGIIGKNDYISMPDNKIFFEMNDFISLFSELLIQRNHFVIREHDNNDYLIAISRNFMDELCQLPVQYIYKNELFEVFGVRYFEVRAGYGWYNIGVLDQKNYETSKNWDTEFSIEFYCGDGFVYSQYLINKKIETETFKDVTHSNEIGKVNVFGCGIVKQQYNKKLVFFTVNGKIHSQFIVEIEVFDAIVCIRQAESFDIIYPFEDGYTFDLKQIIKN
;
A
#
# COMPACT_ATOMS: atom_id res chain seq x y z
N MET A 1 11.88 -21.24 50.22
CA MET A 1 10.67 -20.44 49.94
C MET A 1 9.99 -21.04 48.70
N SER A 2 8.76 -21.53 48.83
CA SER A 2 7.97 -21.96 47.67
C SER A 2 7.58 -20.71 46.89
N SER A 3 8.23 -20.46 45.74
CA SER A 3 7.84 -19.39 44.83
C SER A 3 6.47 -19.75 44.26
N ARG A 4 5.40 -19.18 44.85
CA ARG A 4 4.05 -19.35 44.34
C ARG A 4 3.99 -18.67 42.98
N LEU A 5 3.80 -19.47 41.93
CA LEU A 5 3.55 -18.95 40.59
C LEU A 5 2.28 -18.08 40.63
N GLU A 6 2.45 -16.78 40.43
CA GLU A 6 1.36 -15.82 40.42
C GLU A 6 0.63 -15.84 39.07
N TRP A 7 -0.68 -15.67 39.15
CA TRP A 7 -1.56 -15.80 37.99
C TRP A 7 -1.31 -14.73 36.91
N VAL A 8 -0.83 -13.53 37.28
CA VAL A 8 -0.52 -12.44 36.34
C VAL A 8 0.57 -12.84 35.35
N TYR A 9 1.62 -13.52 35.82
CA TYR A 9 2.68 -14.01 34.94
C TYR A 9 2.17 -15.09 33.99
N LEU A 10 1.29 -15.97 34.45
CA LEU A 10 0.65 -16.97 33.60
C LEU A 10 -0.25 -16.34 32.53
N MET A 11 -0.94 -15.24 32.82
CA MET A 11 -1.72 -14.51 31.82
C MET A 11 -0.82 -13.88 30.74
N ASN A 12 0.33 -13.34 31.14
CA ASN A 12 1.30 -12.80 30.18
C ASN A 12 1.80 -13.92 29.26
N VAL A 13 2.18 -15.07 29.81
CA VAL A 13 2.57 -16.24 28.99
C VAL A 13 1.43 -16.66 28.06
N ALA A 14 0.21 -16.75 28.58
CA ALA A 14 -0.98 -17.13 27.81
C ALA A 14 -1.21 -16.23 26.58
N MET A 15 -0.90 -14.92 26.68
CA MET A 15 -1.02 -13.98 25.56
C MET A 15 -0.04 -14.25 24.40
N TYR A 16 1.04 -15.00 24.63
CA TYR A 16 2.02 -15.39 23.60
C TYR A 16 1.74 -16.77 22.99
N LEU A 17 0.75 -17.51 23.50
CA LEU A 17 0.39 -18.83 22.95
C LEU A 17 -0.56 -18.66 21.77
N ASN A 18 0.00 -18.76 20.56
CA ASN A 18 -0.70 -18.41 19.32
C ASN A 18 -1.24 -19.62 18.51
N THR A 19 -1.11 -20.85 19.04
CA THR A 19 -1.66 -22.07 18.41
C THR A 19 -2.44 -22.92 19.41
N LYS A 20 -3.43 -23.67 18.92
CA LYS A 20 -4.23 -24.60 19.75
C LYS A 20 -3.35 -25.61 20.50
N MET A 21 -2.29 -26.12 19.84
CA MET A 21 -1.37 -27.07 20.46
C MET A 21 -0.60 -26.43 21.62
N ALA A 22 -0.06 -25.23 21.44
CA ALA A 22 0.65 -24.51 22.50
C ALA A 22 -0.26 -24.22 23.70
N ILE A 23 -1.51 -23.82 23.45
CA ILE A 23 -2.50 -23.60 24.51
C ILE A 23 -2.81 -24.91 25.23
N SER A 24 -3.03 -26.00 24.49
CA SER A 24 -3.35 -27.30 25.08
C SER A 24 -2.22 -27.79 25.99
N ASN A 25 -0.97 -27.70 25.53
CA ASN A 25 0.21 -28.06 26.32
C ASN A 25 0.29 -27.22 27.60
N PHE A 26 0.03 -25.92 27.50
CA PHE A 26 0.02 -25.02 28.66
C PHE A 26 -1.09 -25.36 29.66
N LEU A 27 -2.27 -25.74 29.19
CA LEU A 27 -3.39 -26.17 30.03
C LEU A 27 -3.11 -27.48 30.79
N PHE A 28 -2.33 -28.40 30.20
CA PHE A 28 -1.94 -29.66 30.84
C PHE A 28 -0.96 -29.49 32.00
N VAL A 29 -0.25 -28.37 32.09
CA VAL A 29 0.74 -28.13 33.16
C VAL A 29 0.08 -28.02 34.54
N ASN A 30 -0.98 -27.21 34.67
CA ASN A 30 -1.63 -26.96 35.96
C ASN A 30 -3.02 -26.31 35.79
N LYS A 31 -3.95 -26.55 36.72
CA LYS A 31 -5.25 -25.86 36.80
C LYS A 31 -5.13 -24.32 36.81
N LYS A 32 -4.05 -23.77 37.38
CA LYS A 32 -3.77 -22.32 37.34
C LYS A 32 -3.61 -21.77 35.91
N CYS A 33 -3.06 -22.56 34.99
CA CYS A 33 -2.92 -22.18 33.59
C CYS A 33 -4.29 -22.04 32.90
N GLN A 34 -5.24 -22.91 33.23
CA GLN A 34 -6.62 -22.79 32.74
C GLN A 34 -7.30 -21.52 33.28
N ASN A 35 -7.09 -21.20 34.56
CA ASN A 35 -7.62 -19.97 35.14
C ASN A 35 -7.06 -18.72 34.47
N ALA A 36 -5.77 -18.72 34.10
CA ALA A 36 -5.18 -17.60 33.37
C ALA A 36 -5.97 -17.25 32.10
N PHE A 37 -6.36 -18.26 31.29
CA PHE A 37 -7.18 -18.04 30.11
C PHE A 37 -8.63 -17.61 30.43
N LYS A 38 -9.26 -18.16 31.47
CA LYS A 38 -10.61 -17.75 31.89
C LYS A 38 -10.69 -16.28 32.31
N TYR A 39 -9.63 -15.75 32.91
CA TYR A 39 -9.60 -14.38 33.38
C TYR A 39 -9.03 -13.38 32.37
N LEU A 40 -8.53 -13.85 31.22
CA LEU A 40 -8.14 -12.95 30.14
C LEU A 40 -9.37 -12.20 29.61
N LYS A 41 -9.35 -10.87 29.72
CA LYS A 41 -10.39 -10.01 29.13
C LYS A 41 -10.36 -10.01 27.60
N ARG A 42 -9.19 -10.31 27.01
CA ARG A 42 -8.94 -10.36 25.56
C ARG A 42 -8.27 -11.69 25.16
N SER A 43 -8.56 -12.20 23.96
CA SER A 43 -7.82 -13.35 23.44
C SER A 43 -6.36 -13.00 23.11
N PRO A 44 -5.46 -14.00 23.12
CA PRO A 44 -4.22 -13.95 22.35
C PRO A 44 -4.50 -13.71 20.85
N VAL A 45 -3.44 -13.36 20.11
CA VAL A 45 -3.46 -13.38 18.64
C VAL A 45 -3.04 -14.77 18.19
N PHE A 46 -3.93 -15.49 17.51
CA PHE A 46 -3.65 -16.83 17.01
C PHE A 46 -3.28 -16.80 15.53
N VAL A 47 -2.48 -17.77 15.10
CA VAL A 47 -2.04 -17.89 13.70
C VAL A 47 -3.16 -18.50 12.83
N GLU A 48 -3.99 -19.36 13.41
CA GLU A 48 -4.98 -20.16 12.69
C GLU A 48 -6.41 -19.88 13.16
N HIS A 49 -7.35 -19.80 12.20
CA HIS A 49 -8.78 -19.61 12.49
C HIS A 49 -9.38 -20.76 13.35
N ILE A 50 -8.88 -22.00 13.18
CA ILE A 50 -9.29 -23.16 13.98
C ILE A 50 -8.95 -22.94 15.46
N THR A 51 -7.82 -22.28 15.74
CA THR A 51 -7.42 -21.96 17.11
C THR A 51 -8.36 -20.94 17.74
N TYR A 52 -8.79 -19.91 17.00
CA TYR A 52 -9.82 -18.97 17.46
C TYR A 52 -11.12 -19.69 17.82
N MET A 53 -11.62 -20.56 16.94
CA MET A 53 -12.89 -21.26 17.16
C MET A 53 -12.85 -22.17 18.37
N TRP A 54 -11.75 -22.91 18.52
CA TRP A 54 -11.53 -23.71 19.69
C TRP A 54 -11.44 -22.84 20.95
N TYR A 55 -10.70 -21.73 20.90
CA TYR A 55 -10.55 -20.83 22.05
C TYR A 55 -11.89 -20.24 22.51
N ILE A 56 -12.67 -19.70 21.57
CA ILE A 56 -13.94 -19.05 21.88
C ILE A 56 -14.93 -20.04 22.52
N SER A 57 -15.04 -21.25 21.95
CA SER A 57 -15.93 -22.30 22.46
C SER A 57 -15.57 -22.76 23.88
N HIS A 58 -14.31 -22.59 24.32
CA HIS A 58 -13.86 -23.06 25.64
C HIS A 58 -13.79 -21.94 26.69
N PHE A 59 -13.53 -20.69 26.29
CA PHE A 59 -13.24 -19.61 27.23
C PHE A 59 -14.21 -18.43 27.18
N SER A 60 -15.03 -18.29 26.11
CA SER A 60 -16.02 -17.20 25.96
C SER A 60 -15.48 -15.80 26.35
N PRO A 61 -14.37 -15.35 25.76
CA PRO A 61 -13.76 -14.07 26.12
C PRO A 61 -14.68 -12.90 25.73
N ASN A 62 -14.62 -11.79 26.47
CA ASN A 62 -15.39 -10.59 26.11
C ASN A 62 -14.85 -9.90 24.85
N THR A 63 -13.54 -9.98 24.61
CA THR A 63 -12.85 -9.36 23.47
C THR A 63 -12.05 -10.39 22.69
N ILE A 64 -12.25 -10.47 21.38
CA ILE A 64 -11.42 -11.25 20.46
C ILE A 64 -10.46 -10.34 19.73
N ASN A 65 -9.18 -10.71 19.71
CA ASN A 65 -8.14 -10.01 18.97
C ASN A 65 -7.68 -10.89 17.80
N LEU A 66 -8.10 -10.57 16.58
CA LEU A 66 -7.81 -11.34 15.37
C LEU A 66 -6.41 -11.09 14.80
N GLY A 67 -5.76 -9.98 15.15
CA GLY A 67 -4.52 -9.56 14.49
C GLY A 67 -4.70 -9.56 12.97
N ASN A 68 -3.87 -10.35 12.26
CA ASN A 68 -3.98 -10.53 10.81
C ASN A 68 -4.70 -11.83 10.41
N ALA A 69 -5.12 -12.65 11.38
CA ALA A 69 -5.74 -13.94 11.11
C ALA A 69 -7.12 -13.77 10.50
N ARG A 70 -7.37 -14.52 9.43
CA ARG A 70 -8.64 -14.43 8.74
C ARG A 70 -9.66 -15.39 9.36
N LEU A 71 -10.74 -14.89 9.98
CA LEU A 71 -11.76 -15.71 10.64
C LEU A 71 -13.04 -15.79 9.81
N PRO A 72 -13.58 -16.98 9.53
CA PRO A 72 -14.81 -17.05 8.78
C PRO A 72 -16.02 -16.34 9.48
N VAL A 73 -16.92 -15.66 8.75
CA VAL A 73 -18.02 -14.87 9.39
C VAL A 73 -19.01 -15.74 10.15
N SER A 74 -19.43 -16.88 9.60
CA SER A 74 -20.25 -17.92 10.29
C SER A 74 -19.67 -18.32 11.64
N CYS A 75 -18.34 -18.31 11.75
CA CYS A 75 -17.58 -18.61 12.95
C CYS A 75 -17.65 -17.52 14.04
N ILE A 76 -18.17 -16.32 13.76
CA ILE A 76 -18.43 -15.27 14.78
C ILE A 76 -19.54 -15.74 15.73
N PRO A 77 -19.26 -15.95 17.03
CA PRO A 77 -20.27 -16.31 18.00
C PRO A 77 -20.94 -15.07 18.59
N ASP A 78 -22.22 -15.20 18.96
CA ASP A 78 -23.07 -14.08 19.38
C ASP A 78 -22.68 -13.48 20.76
N ASN A 79 -21.84 -14.16 21.53
CA ASN A 79 -21.47 -13.76 22.88
C ASN A 79 -20.20 -12.88 22.96
N ILE A 80 -19.56 -12.56 21.84
CA ILE A 80 -18.38 -11.68 21.80
C ILE A 80 -18.83 -10.22 21.76
N LYS A 81 -18.41 -9.42 22.74
CA LYS A 81 -18.79 -8.01 22.85
C LYS A 81 -17.93 -7.09 21.99
N ILE A 82 -16.64 -7.40 21.83
CA ILE A 82 -15.67 -6.54 21.16
C ILE A 82 -14.78 -7.38 20.24
N TRP A 83 -14.62 -6.95 18.99
CA TRP A 83 -13.69 -7.52 18.01
C TRP A 83 -12.56 -6.52 17.74
N ARG A 84 -11.30 -6.95 17.89
CA ARG A 84 -10.12 -6.15 17.55
C ARG A 84 -9.47 -6.72 16.29
N TYR A 85 -9.14 -5.84 15.36
CA TYR A 85 -8.57 -6.15 14.03
C TYR A 85 -9.41 -7.18 13.25
N PRO A 86 -10.73 -6.98 13.09
CA PRO A 86 -11.57 -7.94 12.38
C PRO A 86 -11.10 -8.12 10.94
N ASN A 87 -10.64 -9.33 10.64
CA ASN A 87 -10.27 -9.77 9.31
C ASN A 87 -11.14 -11.00 9.00
N PHE A 88 -12.39 -10.79 8.62
CA PHE A 88 -13.28 -11.93 8.43
C PHE A 88 -13.10 -12.55 7.04
N MET A 89 -12.87 -13.87 6.97
CA MET A 89 -13.08 -14.62 5.73
C MET A 89 -14.58 -14.77 5.52
N TYR A 90 -15.00 -14.76 4.27
CA TYR A 90 -16.33 -15.18 3.92
C TYR A 90 -16.41 -16.69 4.15
N ASP A 91 -17.27 -17.14 5.07
CA ASP A 91 -17.44 -18.56 5.40
C ASP A 91 -17.94 -19.41 4.23
N PHE A 92 -18.39 -18.73 3.18
CA PHE A 92 -18.57 -19.27 1.86
C PHE A 92 -18.11 -18.20 0.88
N SER A 93 -17.19 -18.56 -0.01
CA SER A 93 -17.25 -18.01 -1.36
C SER A 93 -18.62 -18.38 -1.92
N ILE A 94 -19.53 -17.41 -1.95
CA ILE A 94 -20.49 -17.09 -3.01
C ILE A 94 -20.99 -15.72 -2.55
N GLY A 95 -20.35 -14.64 -2.98
CA GLY A 95 -20.63 -14.04 -4.27
C GLY A 95 -21.54 -12.85 -4.02
N ASP A 96 -21.73 -12.06 -5.06
CA ASP A 96 -22.75 -11.02 -5.11
C ASP A 96 -24.07 -11.49 -4.48
N VAL A 97 -24.79 -10.60 -3.80
CA VAL A 97 -26.10 -10.89 -3.19
C VAL A 97 -27.08 -11.57 -4.16
N GLU A 98 -26.94 -11.30 -5.46
CA GLU A 98 -27.58 -11.94 -6.60
C GLU A 98 -27.26 -13.44 -6.68
N VAL A 99 -25.98 -13.81 -6.61
CA VAL A 99 -25.56 -15.22 -6.71
C VAL A 99 -26.06 -16.01 -5.51
N VAL A 100 -26.05 -15.41 -4.31
CA VAL A 100 -26.61 -16.05 -3.11
C VAL A 100 -28.12 -16.22 -3.25
N ALA A 101 -28.84 -15.20 -3.72
CA ALA A 101 -30.27 -15.29 -3.94
C ALA A 101 -30.63 -16.41 -4.94
N VAL A 102 -29.91 -16.51 -6.06
CA VAL A 102 -30.08 -17.57 -7.06
C VAL A 102 -29.78 -18.94 -6.47
N PHE A 103 -28.65 -19.09 -5.76
CA PHE A 103 -28.29 -20.35 -5.10
C PHE A 103 -29.37 -20.82 -4.13
N LEU A 104 -29.84 -19.94 -3.23
CA LEU A 104 -30.87 -20.29 -2.25
C LEU A 104 -32.19 -20.65 -2.92
N THR A 105 -32.54 -19.98 -4.01
CA THR A 105 -33.73 -20.28 -4.80
C THR A 105 -33.69 -21.73 -5.29
N TYR A 106 -32.58 -22.17 -5.88
CA TYR A 106 -32.43 -23.57 -6.30
C TYR A 106 -32.36 -24.54 -5.12
N TYR A 107 -31.54 -24.24 -4.11
CA TYR A 107 -31.31 -25.11 -2.96
C TYR A 107 -32.59 -25.42 -2.17
N THR A 108 -33.48 -24.44 -2.08
CA THR A 108 -34.72 -24.52 -1.30
C THR A 108 -35.95 -24.85 -2.15
N TYR A 109 -35.75 -25.10 -3.45
CA TYR A 109 -36.83 -25.27 -4.42
C TYR A 109 -37.82 -24.09 -4.36
N ASN A 110 -37.35 -22.89 -4.68
CA ASN A 110 -38.08 -21.62 -4.60
C ASN A 110 -38.68 -21.35 -3.20
N GLY A 111 -37.96 -21.70 -2.14
CA GLY A 111 -38.40 -21.54 -0.76
C GLY A 111 -39.49 -22.52 -0.31
N GLN A 112 -39.86 -23.52 -1.12
CA GLN A 112 -40.82 -24.55 -0.70
C GLN A 112 -40.22 -25.51 0.33
N ASN A 113 -38.92 -25.77 0.25
CA ASN A 113 -38.20 -26.61 1.18
C ASN A 113 -37.24 -25.77 2.04
N LYS A 114 -37.78 -25.15 3.09
CA LYS A 114 -37.01 -24.31 4.03
C LYS A 114 -36.27 -25.11 5.09
N TYR A 115 -36.16 -26.44 4.97
CA TYR A 115 -35.32 -27.27 5.84
C TYR A 115 -33.83 -27.04 5.54
N ASN A 116 -33.37 -25.81 5.76
CA ASN A 116 -31.99 -25.41 5.54
C ASN A 116 -31.15 -25.77 6.76
N ARG A 117 -30.07 -26.54 6.53
CA ARG A 117 -29.00 -26.72 7.51
C ARG A 117 -28.13 -25.46 7.67
N LEU A 118 -28.36 -24.44 6.85
CA LEU A 118 -27.63 -23.17 6.86
C LEU A 118 -28.05 -22.34 8.08
N LYS A 119 -27.25 -22.41 9.15
CA LYS A 119 -27.48 -21.62 10.37
C LYS A 119 -27.15 -20.14 10.18
N LYS A 120 -26.23 -19.83 9.27
CA LYS A 120 -25.72 -18.48 9.07
C LYS A 120 -25.33 -18.25 7.63
N ILE A 121 -25.73 -17.11 7.08
CA ILE A 121 -25.45 -16.67 5.72
C ILE A 121 -24.83 -15.28 5.82
N THR A 122 -23.76 -15.05 5.06
CA THR A 122 -23.18 -13.72 4.91
C THR A 122 -23.26 -13.33 3.46
N VAL A 123 -23.84 -12.17 3.18
CA VAL A 123 -23.99 -11.64 1.84
C VAL A 123 -23.32 -10.29 1.77
N GLN A 124 -22.75 -9.97 0.62
CA GLN A 124 -22.13 -8.68 0.36
C GLN A 124 -22.78 -8.08 -0.87
N SER A 125 -23.24 -6.83 -0.79
CA SER A 125 -23.62 -6.10 -2.00
C SER A 125 -22.38 -5.91 -2.85
N ARG A 126 -22.51 -6.11 -4.17
CA ARG A 126 -21.47 -5.88 -5.18
C ARG A 126 -20.48 -4.79 -4.77
N VAL A 127 -19.23 -5.17 -4.48
CA VAL A 127 -18.18 -4.25 -3.98
C VAL A 127 -17.51 -3.50 -5.12
N ASN A 128 -17.48 -4.12 -6.29
CA ASN A 128 -16.62 -3.69 -7.39
C ASN A 128 -17.25 -2.63 -8.28
N THR A 129 -18.51 -2.27 -8.04
CA THR A 129 -19.13 -1.12 -8.68
C THR A 129 -19.37 -0.11 -7.55
N ASN A 130 -19.02 1.16 -7.74
CA ASN A 130 -19.41 2.26 -6.83
C ASN A 130 -20.94 2.49 -6.81
N GLU A 131 -21.68 1.47 -7.21
CA GLU A 131 -23.10 1.34 -7.30
C GLU A 131 -23.55 0.88 -5.91
N GLY A 132 -24.27 1.75 -5.21
CA GLY A 132 -24.83 1.42 -3.90
C GLY A 132 -25.86 0.29 -3.96
N VAL A 133 -26.57 0.07 -2.85
CA VAL A 133 -27.71 -0.86 -2.83
C VAL A 133 -28.86 -0.29 -3.68
N PHE A 134 -29.25 -0.99 -4.76
CA PHE A 134 -30.39 -0.62 -5.62
C PHE A 134 -31.61 -1.51 -5.38
N GLU A 135 -32.72 -1.19 -6.06
CA GLU A 135 -33.95 -1.98 -6.05
C GLU A 135 -33.70 -3.47 -6.34
N ASN A 136 -32.79 -3.80 -7.26
CA ASN A 136 -32.43 -5.19 -7.57
C ASN A 136 -31.75 -5.90 -6.41
N THR A 137 -30.91 -5.21 -5.64
CA THR A 137 -30.30 -5.77 -4.43
C THR A 137 -31.38 -6.11 -3.40
N PHE A 138 -32.40 -5.25 -3.24
CA PHE A 138 -33.53 -5.53 -2.36
C PHE A 138 -34.39 -6.70 -2.83
N LYS A 139 -34.61 -6.87 -4.14
CA LYS A 139 -35.26 -8.07 -4.69
C LYS A 139 -34.47 -9.35 -4.34
N CYS A 140 -33.14 -9.26 -4.34
CA CYS A 140 -32.29 -10.38 -3.91
C CYS A 140 -32.43 -10.64 -2.41
N PHE A 141 -32.44 -9.61 -1.56
CA PHE A 141 -32.72 -9.78 -0.13
C PHE A 141 -34.10 -10.37 0.15
N ASP A 142 -35.13 -9.97 -0.60
CA ASP A 142 -36.46 -10.57 -0.47
C ASP A 142 -36.48 -12.03 -0.88
N THR A 143 -35.79 -12.37 -1.97
CA THR A 143 -35.60 -13.76 -2.40
C THR A 143 -34.91 -14.59 -1.31
N ILE A 144 -33.81 -14.07 -0.73
CA ILE A 144 -33.10 -14.71 0.38
C ILE A 144 -34.06 -14.90 1.57
N ARG A 145 -34.80 -13.85 1.95
CA ARG A 145 -35.77 -13.85 3.05
C ARG A 145 -36.88 -14.89 2.86
N LEU A 146 -37.33 -15.10 1.63
CA LEU A 146 -38.35 -16.10 1.30
C LEU A 146 -37.80 -17.53 1.36
N CYS A 147 -36.52 -17.73 1.03
CA CYS A 147 -35.89 -19.05 0.95
C CYS A 147 -35.40 -19.60 2.31
N ILE A 148 -35.19 -18.77 3.32
CA ILE A 148 -34.62 -19.21 4.61
C ILE A 148 -35.66 -19.50 5.71
N ASP A 149 -35.29 -20.34 6.68
CA ASP A 149 -36.03 -20.50 7.94
C ASP A 149 -35.58 -19.40 8.93
N ARG A 150 -36.43 -18.39 9.11
CA ARG A 150 -36.14 -17.19 9.93
C ARG A 150 -35.85 -17.51 11.40
N ASN A 151 -36.30 -18.66 11.90
CA ASN A 151 -36.07 -19.06 13.30
C ASN A 151 -34.73 -19.79 13.49
N LYS A 152 -34.08 -20.23 12.39
CA LYS A 152 -32.87 -21.05 12.44
C LYS A 152 -31.68 -20.47 11.68
N THR A 153 -31.93 -19.53 10.77
CA THR A 153 -30.93 -18.94 9.89
C THR A 153 -30.78 -17.45 10.16
N VAL A 154 -29.56 -17.01 10.47
CA VAL A 154 -29.21 -15.58 10.59
C VAL A 154 -28.52 -15.12 9.31
N VAL A 155 -28.99 -14.03 8.72
CA VAL A 155 -28.34 -13.40 7.56
C VAL A 155 -27.61 -12.15 8.00
N HIS A 156 -26.33 -12.03 7.61
CA HIS A 156 -25.54 -10.82 7.78
C HIS A 156 -25.31 -10.22 6.40
N ALA A 157 -25.74 -8.99 6.18
CA ALA A 157 -25.56 -8.29 4.91
C ALA A 157 -24.57 -7.17 5.08
N LEU A 158 -23.40 -7.27 4.44
CA LEU A 158 -22.48 -6.16 4.31
C LEU A 158 -22.91 -5.31 3.11
N VAL A 159 -23.35 -4.09 3.37
CA VAL A 159 -23.90 -3.19 2.36
C VAL A 159 -23.05 -1.94 2.23
N ILE A 160 -23.05 -1.41 1.01
CA ILE A 160 -22.51 -0.09 0.69
C ILE A 160 -23.72 0.77 0.30
N SER A 161 -24.12 1.69 1.17
CA SER A 161 -25.22 2.63 0.89
C SER A 161 -24.67 4.03 0.67
N TYR A 162 -24.86 4.58 -0.53
CA TYR A 162 -24.53 5.98 -0.86
C TYR A 162 -25.74 6.90 -0.82
N ASN A 163 -26.96 6.36 -0.96
CA ASN A 163 -28.20 7.14 -1.05
C ASN A 163 -29.13 6.75 0.09
N ASP A 164 -29.05 7.53 1.17
CA ASP A 164 -30.00 7.46 2.29
C ASP A 164 -31.29 8.21 1.94
N THR A 165 -32.03 7.70 0.96
CA THR A 165 -33.41 8.14 0.77
C THR A 165 -34.27 7.61 1.92
N LYS A 166 -35.31 8.35 2.32
CA LYS A 166 -36.30 7.87 3.31
C LYS A 166 -36.91 6.51 2.91
N ASP A 167 -36.93 6.22 1.62
CA ASP A 167 -37.42 4.96 1.08
C ASP A 167 -36.46 3.80 1.36
N PHE A 168 -35.15 4.05 1.38
CA PHE A 168 -34.12 3.06 1.72
C PHE A 168 -34.26 2.52 3.14
N VAL A 169 -34.52 3.42 4.11
CA VAL A 169 -34.73 3.02 5.51
C VAL A 169 -35.99 2.18 5.66
N LYS A 170 -37.09 2.62 5.05
CA LYS A 170 -38.34 1.85 5.04
C LYS A 170 -38.13 0.46 4.43
N LEU A 171 -37.26 0.34 3.41
CA LEU A 171 -36.91 -0.94 2.82
C LEU A 171 -36.10 -1.80 3.80
N ILE A 172 -35.07 -1.27 4.47
CA ILE A 172 -34.30 -2.04 5.47
C ILE A 172 -35.15 -2.47 6.66
N GLU A 173 -36.08 -1.62 7.12
CA GLU A 173 -37.02 -1.97 8.20
C GLU A 173 -37.92 -3.15 7.85
N GLN A 174 -38.09 -3.49 6.56
CA GLN A 174 -38.81 -4.69 6.10
C GLN A 174 -38.00 -5.98 6.24
N PHE A 175 -36.68 -5.88 6.43
CA PHE A 175 -35.73 -6.99 6.52
C PHE A 175 -35.15 -7.15 7.93
N ARG A 176 -36.01 -7.15 8.96
CA ARG A 176 -35.58 -7.26 10.38
C ARG A 176 -34.80 -8.54 10.69
N GLU A 177 -34.95 -9.57 9.87
CA GLU A 177 -34.24 -10.85 10.00
C GLU A 177 -32.80 -10.79 9.46
N ILE A 178 -32.46 -9.74 8.70
CA ILE A 178 -31.14 -9.51 8.14
C ILE A 178 -30.42 -8.46 9.00
N LYS A 179 -29.26 -8.83 9.55
CA LYS A 179 -28.38 -7.90 10.24
C LYS A 179 -27.52 -7.17 9.21
N PHE A 180 -27.79 -5.89 9.01
CA PHE A 180 -27.02 -5.06 8.09
C PHE A 180 -25.78 -4.49 8.75
N TYR A 181 -24.66 -4.61 8.06
CA TYR A 181 -23.39 -3.99 8.40
C TYR A 181 -23.02 -3.01 7.30
N ASN A 182 -22.57 -1.82 7.67
CA ASN A 182 -22.14 -0.83 6.70
C ASN A 182 -20.61 -0.69 6.74
N ALA A 183 -19.98 -0.74 5.57
CA ALA A 183 -18.54 -0.47 5.43
C ALA A 183 -18.26 1.05 5.32
N TYR A 184 -19.29 1.85 5.05
CA TYR A 184 -19.21 3.28 4.82
C TYR A 184 -20.09 4.03 5.82
N ILE A 185 -19.61 5.19 6.26
CA ILE A 185 -20.41 6.17 6.98
C ILE A 185 -20.86 7.20 5.95
N ALA A 186 -22.13 7.14 5.55
CA ALA A 186 -22.75 8.12 4.66
C ALA A 186 -23.28 9.31 5.47
N CYS A 187 -23.08 10.52 4.95
CA CYS A 187 -23.35 11.76 5.66
C CYS A 187 -24.83 12.18 5.73
N ASP A 188 -25.73 11.44 5.09
CA ASP A 188 -27.18 11.63 5.20
C ASP A 188 -27.89 10.56 6.04
N GLY A 189 -27.13 9.64 6.64
CA GLY A 189 -27.66 8.37 7.09
C GLY A 189 -28.48 8.37 8.37
N ILE A 190 -29.59 7.64 8.31
CA ILE A 190 -30.52 7.33 9.41
C ILE A 190 -29.97 6.16 10.27
N PHE A 191 -28.82 5.59 9.92
CA PHE A 191 -28.24 4.39 10.52
C PHE A 191 -27.52 4.59 11.87
N GLU A 192 -27.73 5.73 12.52
CA GLU A 192 -26.89 6.18 13.63
C GLU A 192 -27.06 5.35 14.92
N ASN A 193 -28.19 4.64 15.10
CA ASN A 193 -28.52 3.99 16.38
C ASN A 193 -28.60 2.45 16.36
N ASN A 194 -28.93 1.82 15.22
CA ASN A 194 -29.25 0.38 15.18
C ASN A 194 -28.29 -0.49 14.36
N ASN A 195 -27.39 0.10 13.56
CA ASN A 195 -26.54 -0.66 12.65
C ASN A 195 -25.10 -0.80 13.15
N VAL A 196 -24.47 -1.92 12.78
CA VAL A 196 -23.09 -2.24 13.15
C VAL A 196 -22.17 -1.87 11.98
N PHE A 197 -21.33 -0.87 12.16
CA PHE A 197 -20.29 -0.54 11.19
C PHE A 197 -19.15 -1.56 11.27
N VAL A 198 -18.55 -1.92 10.14
CA VAL A 198 -17.41 -2.86 10.10
C VAL A 198 -16.20 -2.16 9.54
N ALA A 199 -15.17 -2.02 10.38
CA ALA A 199 -13.87 -1.55 9.95
C ALA A 199 -13.13 -2.68 9.23
N GLN A 200 -13.09 -2.65 7.90
CA GLN A 200 -12.37 -3.65 7.11
C GLN A 200 -10.87 -3.42 7.27
N LYS A 201 -10.14 -4.39 7.82
CA LYS A 201 -8.71 -4.23 8.18
C LYS A 201 -8.45 -3.01 9.08
N GLY A 202 -9.41 -2.66 9.95
CA GLY A 202 -9.32 -1.46 10.80
C GLY A 202 -9.56 -0.15 10.05
N ARG A 203 -9.91 -0.19 8.76
CA ARG A 203 -10.26 0.99 7.95
C ARG A 203 -11.78 1.20 7.88
N ILE A 204 -12.22 2.44 8.05
CA ILE A 204 -13.60 2.86 7.76
C ILE A 204 -13.59 3.96 6.71
N SER A 205 -14.51 3.85 5.76
CA SER A 205 -14.73 4.89 4.77
C SER A 205 -15.80 5.88 5.24
N ILE A 206 -15.57 7.18 5.06
CA ILE A 206 -16.54 8.24 5.31
C ILE A 206 -16.87 8.88 3.97
N TYR A 207 -18.15 9.13 3.68
CA TYR A 207 -18.59 9.68 2.41
C TYR A 207 -19.36 10.99 2.64
N GLY A 208 -18.78 12.13 2.31
CA GLY A 208 -19.40 13.45 2.48
C GLY A 208 -19.02 14.17 3.79
N LEU A 209 -19.84 15.13 4.23
CA LEU A 209 -19.59 15.94 5.43
C LEU A 209 -19.65 15.17 6.77
N PRO A 210 -18.56 15.05 7.54
CA PRO A 210 -18.58 14.35 8.81
C PRO A 210 -19.55 14.98 9.82
N ARG A 211 -20.35 14.15 10.50
CA ARG A 211 -21.34 14.54 11.54
C ARG A 211 -20.77 14.38 12.96
N GLU A 212 -21.46 14.96 13.96
CA GLU A 212 -21.11 14.89 15.39
C GLU A 212 -20.90 13.46 15.91
N ASN A 213 -21.63 12.47 15.36
CA ASN A 213 -21.59 11.08 15.83
C ASN A 213 -20.42 10.25 15.26
N ILE A 214 -19.66 10.76 14.28
CA ILE A 214 -18.63 9.97 13.59
C ILE A 214 -17.57 9.49 14.56
N THR A 215 -17.13 10.35 15.48
CA THR A 215 -16.19 10.00 16.55
C THR A 215 -16.69 8.80 17.37
N THR A 216 -18.00 8.74 17.65
CA THR A 216 -18.60 7.62 18.38
C THR A 216 -18.57 6.33 17.56
N ILE A 217 -18.86 6.41 16.26
CA ILE A 217 -18.81 5.26 15.35
C ILE A 217 -17.37 4.73 15.24
N LEU A 218 -16.40 5.61 15.00
CA LEU A 218 -14.98 5.27 14.89
C LEU A 218 -14.44 4.63 16.18
N ASN A 219 -14.84 5.12 17.36
CA ASN A 219 -14.50 4.52 18.65
C ASN A 219 -15.10 3.11 18.82
N LYS A 220 -16.40 2.94 18.51
CA LYS A 220 -17.09 1.64 18.64
C LYS A 220 -16.50 0.56 17.74
N THR A 221 -15.96 0.96 16.60
CA THR A 221 -15.37 0.06 15.59
C THR A 221 -13.86 -0.14 15.75
N ALA A 222 -13.25 0.53 16.74
CA ALA A 222 -11.80 0.51 16.98
C ALA A 222 -11.00 0.82 15.71
N THR A 223 -11.48 1.80 14.93
CA THR A 223 -10.88 2.19 13.65
C THR A 223 -9.47 2.70 13.83
N THR A 224 -8.56 2.22 12.99
CA THR A 224 -7.16 2.64 12.91
C THR A 224 -6.87 3.50 11.69
N ALA A 225 -7.68 3.38 10.62
CA ALA A 225 -7.53 4.16 9.39
C ALA A 225 -8.87 4.72 8.91
N VAL A 226 -8.88 5.96 8.42
CA VAL A 226 -10.07 6.58 7.83
C VAL A 226 -9.82 6.86 6.35
N TYR A 227 -10.80 6.51 5.50
CA TYR A 227 -10.79 6.85 4.07
C TYR A 227 -11.97 7.78 3.75
N HIS A 228 -11.71 9.08 3.73
CA HIS A 228 -12.73 10.10 3.55
C HIS A 228 -12.86 10.48 2.07
N ILE A 229 -14.02 10.18 1.50
CA ILE A 229 -14.38 10.38 0.10
C ILE A 229 -15.39 11.54 0.01
N TYR A 230 -15.24 12.39 -1.00
CA TYR A 230 -16.15 13.51 -1.27
C TYR A 230 -16.27 14.45 -0.08
N ALA A 231 -15.14 14.79 0.52
CA ALA A 231 -15.11 15.76 1.59
C ALA A 231 -15.59 17.14 1.10
N GLU A 232 -16.37 17.81 1.93
CA GLU A 232 -16.76 19.21 1.76
C GLU A 232 -16.34 20.04 2.99
N GLY A 233 -16.44 21.36 2.86
CA GLY A 233 -16.10 22.28 3.94
C GLY A 233 -17.03 22.15 5.13
N VAL A 234 -16.55 21.49 6.18
CA VAL A 234 -17.22 21.46 7.49
C VAL A 234 -16.88 22.76 8.20
N LYS A 235 -17.87 23.45 8.79
CA LYS A 235 -17.60 24.64 9.60
C LYS A 235 -17.02 24.29 10.97
N GLU A 236 -17.44 23.15 11.51
CA GLU A 236 -17.08 22.70 12.84
C GLU A 236 -15.89 21.75 12.81
N VAL A 237 -15.05 21.85 13.84
CA VAL A 237 -13.94 20.94 14.05
C VAL A 237 -14.49 19.66 14.68
N TRP A 238 -14.19 18.51 14.07
CA TRP A 238 -14.57 17.20 14.61
C TRP A 238 -13.33 16.40 15.01
N SER A 239 -13.44 15.57 16.04
CA SER A 239 -12.29 14.90 16.64
C SER A 239 -12.05 13.50 16.07
N LEU A 240 -10.85 13.21 15.57
CA LEU A 240 -10.47 11.82 15.31
C LEU A 240 -10.16 11.10 16.65
N PRO A 241 -10.66 9.87 16.87
CA PRO A 241 -10.23 9.08 18.01
C PRO A 241 -8.73 8.82 18.03
N GLU A 242 -8.14 8.65 19.21
CA GLU A 242 -6.72 8.31 19.37
C GLU A 242 -6.34 7.02 18.62
N SER A 243 -7.28 6.10 18.44
CA SER A 243 -7.05 4.86 17.69
C SER A 243 -6.76 5.10 16.21
N VAL A 244 -7.25 6.20 15.62
CA VAL A 244 -7.05 6.52 14.20
C VAL A 244 -5.65 7.08 14.00
N LYS A 245 -4.80 6.32 13.31
CA LYS A 245 -3.41 6.67 12.99
C LYS A 245 -3.21 7.03 11.53
N GLU A 246 -4.14 6.68 10.66
CA GLU A 246 -4.05 6.97 9.23
C GLU A 246 -5.32 7.65 8.72
N TYR A 247 -5.14 8.59 7.82
CA TYR A 247 -6.23 9.33 7.21
C TYR A 247 -5.93 9.54 5.73
N THR A 248 -6.84 9.07 4.90
CA THR A 248 -6.78 9.29 3.46
C THR A 248 -7.95 10.19 3.06
N LEU A 249 -7.63 11.36 2.53
CA LEU A 249 -8.57 12.26 1.88
C LEU A 249 -8.56 11.96 0.38
N SER A 250 -9.69 11.58 -0.18
CA SER A 250 -9.84 11.19 -1.57
C SER A 250 -11.02 11.91 -2.21
N MET A 251 -10.88 12.43 -3.43
CA MET A 251 -11.94 13.08 -4.22
C MET A 251 -12.71 14.16 -3.44
N THR A 252 -12.52 15.44 -3.72
CA THR A 252 -13.39 16.48 -3.14
C THR A 252 -14.59 16.74 -4.04
N PHE A 253 -15.73 17.16 -3.50
CA PHE A 253 -16.79 17.71 -4.36
C PHE A 253 -16.22 18.87 -5.20
N TYR A 254 -16.66 18.98 -6.46
CA TYR A 254 -16.20 19.97 -7.43
C TYR A 254 -16.55 21.40 -7.00
N ASN A 255 -15.85 21.90 -5.98
CA ASN A 255 -16.04 23.22 -5.44
C ASN A 255 -15.01 24.17 -6.05
N LYS A 256 -15.51 25.29 -6.58
CA LYS A 256 -14.68 26.41 -7.05
C LYS A 256 -13.94 27.09 -5.89
N TYR A 257 -14.36 26.84 -4.65
CA TYR A 257 -13.84 27.49 -3.47
C TYR A 257 -12.93 26.56 -2.67
N TYR A 258 -11.95 27.17 -2.01
CA TYR A 258 -11.16 26.50 -1.00
C TYR A 258 -12.04 26.15 0.19
N TYR A 259 -11.88 24.94 0.73
CA TYR A 259 -12.42 24.61 2.04
C TYR A 259 -11.29 24.24 3.01
N GLN A 260 -11.57 24.46 4.29
CA GLN A 260 -10.63 24.16 5.36
C GLN A 260 -10.85 22.75 5.88
N PHE A 261 -9.78 21.97 5.98
CA PHE A 261 -9.80 20.65 6.58
C PHE A 261 -9.92 20.75 8.11
N ASN A 262 -11.08 20.39 8.65
CA ASN A 262 -11.46 20.61 10.05
C ASN A 262 -11.56 19.32 10.87
N ALA A 263 -10.63 18.38 10.69
CA ALA A 263 -10.48 17.27 11.63
C ALA A 263 -9.38 17.57 12.67
N ASP A 264 -9.57 17.13 13.91
CA ASP A 264 -8.49 17.04 14.89
C ASP A 264 -7.50 15.98 14.41
N THR A 265 -6.26 16.40 14.17
CA THR A 265 -5.18 15.55 13.62
C THR A 265 -4.13 15.18 14.68
N THR A 266 -4.42 15.45 15.95
CA THR A 266 -3.50 15.26 17.08
C THR A 266 -2.75 13.93 17.01
N TYR A 267 -3.46 12.81 16.80
CA TYR A 267 -2.91 11.46 16.86
C TYR A 267 -2.54 10.83 15.51
N LEU A 268 -2.67 11.60 14.42
CA LEU A 268 -2.47 11.12 13.07
C LEU A 268 -0.99 10.89 12.79
N LYS A 269 -0.62 9.73 12.24
CA LYS A 269 0.75 9.35 11.84
C LYS A 269 0.97 9.41 10.33
N LYS A 270 -0.05 9.03 9.53
CA LYS A 270 -0.01 9.11 8.05
C LYS A 270 -1.20 9.90 7.52
N LEU A 271 -0.94 10.90 6.69
CA LEU A 271 -1.95 11.65 5.94
C LEU A 271 -1.70 11.43 4.45
N LYS A 272 -2.68 10.85 3.75
CA LYS A 272 -2.66 10.70 2.29
C LYS A 272 -3.76 11.57 1.67
N ILE A 273 -3.40 12.38 0.67
CA ILE A 273 -4.32 13.20 -0.12
C ILE A 273 -4.25 12.68 -1.55
N THR A 274 -5.32 12.11 -2.09
CA THR A 274 -5.26 11.36 -3.35
C THR A 274 -6.50 11.51 -4.22
N ASN A 275 -6.49 10.96 -5.44
CA ASN A 275 -7.63 10.85 -6.33
C ASN A 275 -8.36 12.20 -6.58
N ASN A 276 -7.66 13.19 -7.16
CA ASN A 276 -8.24 14.48 -7.56
C ASN A 276 -8.83 15.33 -6.42
N VAL A 277 -8.25 15.28 -5.22
CA VAL A 277 -8.55 16.29 -4.19
C VAL A 277 -8.14 17.66 -4.70
N ASN A 278 -9.03 18.66 -4.56
CA ASN A 278 -8.83 20.00 -5.08
C ASN A 278 -9.26 21.08 -4.08
N ASN A 279 -8.53 22.20 -4.05
CA ASN A 279 -8.87 23.40 -3.28
C ASN A 279 -9.05 23.12 -1.78
N VAL A 280 -8.04 22.53 -1.13
CA VAL A 280 -8.08 22.22 0.31
C VAL A 280 -7.02 23.03 1.05
N VAL A 281 -7.43 23.61 2.18
CA VAL A 281 -6.56 24.36 3.10
C VAL A 281 -6.43 23.61 4.42
N PHE A 282 -5.20 23.43 4.88
CA PHE A 282 -4.89 22.86 6.19
C PHE A 282 -4.29 23.95 7.08
N ILE A 283 -4.84 24.11 8.28
CA ILE A 283 -4.31 24.99 9.34
C ILE A 283 -4.14 24.22 10.66
N ASN A 284 -3.97 22.90 10.55
CA ASN A 284 -3.95 21.99 11.68
C ASN A 284 -2.54 21.89 12.29
N VAL A 285 -2.50 21.54 13.58
CA VAL A 285 -1.27 21.17 14.28
C VAL A 285 -1.13 19.65 14.24
N PHE A 286 -0.14 19.18 13.50
CA PHE A 286 0.16 17.76 13.30
C PHE A 286 1.26 17.31 14.28
N LEU A 287 0.86 16.86 15.47
CA LEU A 287 1.79 16.49 16.54
C LEU A 287 2.57 15.20 16.26
N PHE A 288 1.92 14.20 15.66
CA PHE A 288 2.49 12.87 15.43
C PHE A 288 2.57 12.46 13.97
N LEU A 289 2.33 13.39 13.03
CA LEU A 289 2.35 13.08 11.61
C LEU A 289 3.78 12.81 11.16
N GLU A 290 4.07 11.56 10.81
CA GLU A 290 5.36 11.05 10.36
C GLU A 290 5.46 11.09 8.82
N ILE A 291 4.35 10.79 8.12
CA ILE A 291 4.30 10.68 6.66
C ILE A 291 3.17 11.54 6.09
N LEU A 292 3.51 12.43 5.14
CA LEU A 292 2.56 13.19 4.33
C LEU A 292 2.70 12.80 2.86
N GLU A 293 1.62 12.29 2.26
CA GLU A 293 1.56 11.94 0.85
C GLU A 293 0.46 12.74 0.14
N ILE A 294 0.83 13.39 -0.97
CA ILE A 294 -0.08 14.15 -1.82
C ILE A 294 0.08 13.60 -3.24
N GLU A 295 -0.99 13.05 -3.78
CA GLU A 295 -1.00 12.29 -5.02
C GLU A 295 -2.17 12.77 -5.88
N GLU A 296 -1.92 13.01 -7.17
CA GLU A 296 -2.98 13.36 -8.12
C GLU A 296 -3.91 14.50 -7.67
N SER A 297 -3.38 15.47 -6.93
CA SER A 297 -4.17 16.49 -6.25
C SER A 297 -3.77 17.89 -6.70
N LYS A 298 -4.69 18.86 -6.55
CA LYS A 298 -4.49 20.21 -7.06
C LYS A 298 -4.84 21.28 -6.03
N ASN A 299 -4.16 22.41 -6.07
CA ASN A 299 -4.47 23.58 -5.22
C ASN A 299 -4.57 23.20 -3.72
N ILE A 300 -3.55 22.50 -3.22
CA ILE A 300 -3.48 22.12 -1.80
C ILE A 300 -2.61 23.14 -1.08
N LEU A 301 -3.11 23.71 0.01
CA LEU A 301 -2.42 24.71 0.81
C LEU A 301 -2.33 24.26 2.26
N PHE A 302 -1.13 24.05 2.76
CA PHE A 302 -0.87 24.05 4.20
C PHE A 302 -0.48 25.47 4.59
N GLY A 303 -1.36 26.13 5.35
CA GLY A 303 -1.25 27.54 5.73
C GLY A 303 -0.14 27.79 6.74
N VAL A 304 0.13 29.07 7.03
CA VAL A 304 1.18 29.48 7.99
C VAL A 304 0.93 28.98 9.42
N ASP A 305 -0.34 28.77 9.76
CA ASP A 305 -0.76 28.27 11.08
C ASP A 305 -0.69 26.74 11.19
N SER A 306 -0.39 26.04 10.08
CA SER A 306 -0.17 24.60 10.14
C SER A 306 1.24 24.29 10.66
N ILE A 307 1.33 23.27 11.52
CA ILE A 307 2.58 22.92 12.22
C ILE A 307 2.83 21.42 12.06
N PHE A 308 4.04 21.05 11.63
CA PHE A 308 4.52 19.68 11.60
C PHE A 308 5.57 19.47 12.69
N VAL A 309 5.26 18.65 13.69
CA VAL A 309 6.19 18.44 14.80
C VAL A 309 7.21 17.35 14.47
N VAL A 310 6.76 16.20 13.96
CA VAL A 310 7.60 15.00 13.74
C VAL A 310 7.60 14.48 12.30
N LEU A 311 7.25 15.32 11.31
CA LEU A 311 7.21 14.88 9.92
C LEU A 311 8.59 14.37 9.50
N GLU A 312 8.65 13.12 9.05
CA GLU A 312 9.87 12.47 8.58
C GLU A 312 9.90 12.38 7.06
N GLU A 313 8.73 12.23 6.42
CA GLU A 313 8.64 11.96 4.99
C GLU A 313 7.55 12.76 4.30
N LEU A 314 7.90 13.37 3.16
CA LEU A 314 7.02 14.15 2.32
C LEU A 314 7.03 13.61 0.88
N TYR A 315 5.88 13.18 0.39
CA TYR A 315 5.70 12.73 -0.98
C TYR A 315 4.69 13.62 -1.69
N ILE A 316 5.06 14.21 -2.83
CA ILE A 316 4.17 14.98 -3.70
C ILE A 316 4.30 14.44 -5.12
N LYS A 317 3.26 13.78 -5.61
CA LYS A 317 3.27 12.99 -6.85
C LYS A 317 2.13 13.40 -7.77
N TRP A 318 2.40 13.55 -9.07
CA TRP A 318 1.41 13.87 -10.10
C TRP A 318 0.46 15.03 -9.71
N SER A 319 0.97 15.99 -8.95
CA SER A 319 0.16 17.01 -8.27
C SER A 319 0.49 18.41 -8.77
N ASN A 320 -0.43 19.36 -8.61
CA ASN A 320 -0.25 20.72 -9.16
C ASN A 320 -0.64 21.81 -8.17
N ARG A 321 0.14 22.88 -8.09
CA ARG A 321 -0.10 24.04 -7.19
C ARG A 321 -0.19 23.62 -5.73
N ILE A 322 0.82 22.90 -5.27
CA ILE A 322 0.92 22.48 -3.88
C ILE A 322 1.76 23.51 -3.12
N LYS A 323 1.23 24.04 -2.04
CA LYS A 323 1.90 25.06 -1.23
C LYS A 323 1.94 24.62 0.23
N ILE A 324 3.13 24.41 0.76
CA ILE A 324 3.37 24.09 2.15
C ILE A 324 4.05 25.29 2.79
N LYS A 325 3.30 26.07 3.57
CA LYS A 325 3.79 27.25 4.31
C LYS A 325 3.92 26.99 5.81
N SER A 326 3.90 25.72 6.19
CA SER A 326 3.85 25.23 7.57
C SER A 326 5.12 25.53 8.35
N THR A 327 5.03 25.46 9.67
CA THR A 327 6.19 25.46 10.56
C THR A 327 6.63 24.01 10.85
N PHE A 328 7.91 23.71 10.71
CA PHE A 328 8.49 22.40 11.06
C PHE A 328 9.32 22.50 12.34
N VAL A 329 8.90 21.83 13.42
CA VAL A 329 9.48 22.06 14.76
C VAL A 329 10.76 21.26 15.01
N ASN A 330 10.78 19.96 14.70
CA ASN A 330 11.93 19.10 15.00
C ASN A 330 12.89 18.93 13.83
N LYS A 331 12.67 19.63 12.71
CA LYS A 331 13.46 19.48 11.48
C LYS A 331 13.66 18.02 11.07
N SER A 332 12.69 17.15 11.38
CA SER A 332 12.83 15.69 11.32
C SER A 332 12.70 15.11 9.92
N VAL A 333 12.43 15.93 8.90
CA VAL A 333 12.20 15.45 7.53
C VAL A 333 13.51 14.84 7.01
N LYS A 334 13.49 13.53 6.75
CA LYS A 334 14.60 12.72 6.23
C LYS A 334 14.49 12.54 4.73
N LEU A 335 13.27 12.56 4.19
CA LEU A 335 13.02 12.36 2.76
C LEU A 335 11.91 13.29 2.25
N SER A 336 12.19 13.96 1.13
CA SER A 336 11.18 14.66 0.34
C SER A 336 11.25 14.18 -1.11
N SER A 337 10.18 13.57 -1.62
CA SER A 337 10.08 13.14 -3.03
C SER A 337 8.99 13.94 -3.75
N PHE A 338 9.40 14.68 -4.77
CA PHE A 338 8.55 15.42 -5.68
C PHE A 338 8.61 14.74 -7.05
N ILE A 339 7.49 14.19 -7.51
CA ILE A 339 7.43 13.36 -8.72
C ILE A 339 6.35 13.93 -9.63
N LEU A 340 6.74 14.30 -10.85
CA LEU A 340 5.86 14.69 -11.96
C LEU A 340 4.82 15.74 -11.54
N SER A 341 5.26 16.66 -10.70
CA SER A 341 4.41 17.65 -10.04
C SER A 341 4.77 19.06 -10.52
N SER A 342 3.79 19.95 -10.54
CA SER A 342 3.97 21.32 -11.00
C SER A 342 3.60 22.36 -9.96
N LYS A 343 4.31 23.50 -9.92
CA LYS A 343 4.07 24.63 -9.04
C LYS A 343 4.05 24.22 -7.57
N VAL A 344 5.06 23.47 -7.16
CA VAL A 344 5.23 23.03 -5.78
C VAL A 344 6.04 24.08 -5.03
N THR A 345 5.55 24.54 -3.88
CA THR A 345 6.27 25.50 -3.05
C THR A 345 6.30 24.98 -1.61
N VAL A 346 7.49 24.81 -1.05
CA VAL A 346 7.68 24.50 0.36
C VAL A 346 8.50 25.62 1.00
N LEU A 347 7.91 26.26 2.02
CA LEU A 347 8.51 27.37 2.75
C LEU A 347 8.80 26.96 4.20
N ASN A 348 9.75 27.65 4.82
CA ASN A 348 10.06 27.63 6.26
C ASN A 348 10.64 26.30 6.77
N SER A 349 11.94 26.11 6.52
CA SER A 349 12.88 25.23 7.23
C SER A 349 12.37 23.82 7.57
N MET A 350 12.40 22.94 6.57
CA MET A 350 12.77 21.55 6.83
C MET A 350 14.30 21.62 7.16
N LEU A 351 14.93 20.91 8.12
CA LEU A 351 15.77 19.74 7.82
C LEU A 351 16.87 19.45 8.85
N ASN A 352 17.10 18.14 9.00
CA ASN A 352 18.20 17.46 9.66
C ASN A 352 19.41 17.37 8.70
N GLU A 353 20.61 17.06 9.20
CA GLU A 353 21.85 17.00 8.41
C GLU A 353 21.82 15.93 7.30
N SER A 354 20.91 14.96 7.36
CA SER A 354 20.81 13.80 6.47
C SER A 354 19.60 13.81 5.53
N HIS A 355 19.09 14.97 5.14
CA HIS A 355 17.90 15.04 4.28
C HIS A 355 18.21 14.78 2.81
N THR A 356 17.37 13.94 2.20
CA THR A 356 17.37 13.68 0.77
C THR A 356 16.15 14.32 0.11
N VAL A 357 16.40 15.08 -0.96
CA VAL A 357 15.34 15.63 -1.83
C VAL A 357 15.43 14.98 -3.20
N ASN A 358 14.39 14.27 -3.59
CA ASN A 358 14.24 13.75 -4.94
C ASN A 358 13.24 14.64 -5.70
N VAL A 359 13.65 15.19 -6.83
CA VAL A 359 12.80 15.96 -7.73
C VAL A 359 12.85 15.34 -9.12
N TRP A 360 11.76 14.73 -9.55
CA TRP A 360 11.67 14.03 -10.83
C TRP A 360 10.56 14.63 -11.69
N GLY A 361 10.89 15.07 -12.91
CA GLY A 361 9.92 15.51 -13.91
C GLY A 361 9.02 16.66 -13.46
N CYS A 362 9.47 17.50 -12.53
CA CYS A 362 8.65 18.56 -11.94
C CYS A 362 8.81 19.89 -12.67
N GLU A 363 7.78 20.74 -12.59
CA GLU A 363 7.82 22.10 -13.15
C GLU A 363 7.64 23.13 -12.03
N ASP A 364 8.53 24.12 -11.90
CA ASP A 364 8.42 25.20 -10.91
C ASP A 364 8.32 24.68 -9.47
N VAL A 365 9.41 24.08 -8.99
CA VAL A 365 9.56 23.64 -7.59
C VAL A 365 10.35 24.69 -6.84
N LYS A 366 9.78 25.24 -5.76
CA LYS A 366 10.41 26.26 -4.92
C LYS A 366 10.62 25.71 -3.52
N LEU A 367 11.88 25.58 -3.13
CA LEU A 367 12.31 25.16 -1.81
C LEU A 367 13.02 26.33 -1.15
N HIS A 368 12.36 26.98 -0.19
CA HIS A 368 12.93 28.11 0.56
C HIS A 368 13.30 27.62 1.96
N GLU A 369 14.56 27.21 2.14
CA GLU A 369 15.01 26.47 3.33
C GLU A 369 16.38 26.98 3.82
N GLU A 370 16.60 27.02 5.13
CA GLU A 370 17.95 27.25 5.68
C GLU A 370 18.68 25.90 5.78
N ILE A 371 19.53 25.58 4.80
CA ILE A 371 20.14 24.25 4.64
C ILE A 371 21.65 24.30 4.87
N ASN A 372 22.22 23.34 5.59
CA ASN A 372 23.68 23.22 5.71
C ASN A 372 24.25 22.13 4.80
N THR A 373 23.51 21.04 4.57
CA THR A 373 23.87 19.91 3.70
C THR A 373 22.60 19.36 3.06
N LEU A 374 22.50 19.41 1.71
CA LEU A 374 21.36 18.85 0.99
C LEU A 374 21.85 17.91 -0.11
N ASN A 375 21.36 16.68 -0.10
CA ASN A 375 21.46 15.80 -1.26
C ASN A 375 20.20 16.02 -2.10
N ILE A 376 20.32 16.87 -3.13
CA ILE A 376 19.24 17.09 -4.10
C ILE A 376 19.53 16.27 -5.35
N TYR A 377 18.64 15.34 -5.63
CA TYR A 377 18.58 14.60 -6.88
C TYR A 377 17.53 15.26 -7.75
N VAL A 378 17.97 15.97 -8.80
CA VAL A 378 17.09 16.67 -9.74
C VAL A 378 17.16 15.98 -11.08
N GLU A 379 16.00 15.64 -11.62
CA GLU A 379 15.92 15.05 -12.94
C GLU A 379 14.75 15.59 -13.76
N ILE A 380 15.03 15.98 -15.01
CA ILE A 380 14.05 16.40 -16.05
C ILE A 380 13.05 17.43 -15.53
N SER A 381 13.50 18.25 -14.58
CA SER A 381 12.67 19.25 -13.95
C SER A 381 13.00 20.62 -14.50
N ASN A 382 11.96 21.42 -14.70
CA ASN A 382 12.08 22.78 -15.19
C ASN A 382 12.03 23.74 -14.00
N CYS A 383 13.08 24.54 -13.82
CA CYS A 383 13.14 25.64 -12.87
C CYS A 383 12.90 25.20 -11.42
N ILE A 384 13.91 24.60 -10.80
CA ILE A 384 13.88 24.37 -9.36
C ILE A 384 14.62 25.50 -8.68
N GLU A 385 13.89 26.30 -7.90
CA GLU A 385 14.45 27.39 -7.12
C GLU A 385 14.74 26.90 -5.71
N VAL A 386 16.04 26.80 -5.38
CA VAL A 386 16.49 26.47 -4.02
C VAL A 386 17.10 27.72 -3.42
N ARG A 387 16.48 28.23 -2.36
CA ARG A 387 16.98 29.37 -1.58
C ARG A 387 17.42 28.91 -0.22
N ASN A 388 18.68 29.19 0.09
CA ASN A 388 19.36 28.90 1.33
C ASN A 388 20.22 30.10 1.77
N LYS A 389 20.53 30.21 3.07
CA LYS A 389 21.39 31.23 3.67
C LYS A 389 22.68 31.48 2.89
N THR A 390 23.29 30.41 2.36
CA THR A 390 24.57 30.45 1.65
C THR A 390 24.44 30.33 0.13
N TYR A 391 23.29 29.89 -0.38
CA TYR A 391 23.10 29.57 -1.80
C TYR A 391 21.70 29.92 -2.26
N THR A 392 21.59 30.76 -3.28
CA THR A 392 20.35 30.92 -4.04
C THR A 392 20.67 30.52 -5.47
N GLY A 393 20.10 29.40 -5.92
CA GLY A 393 20.31 28.89 -7.26
C GLY A 393 19.02 28.41 -7.90
N ILE A 394 18.94 28.58 -9.21
CA ILE A 394 17.95 27.92 -10.04
C ILE A 394 18.65 26.70 -10.63
N ILE A 395 18.22 25.52 -10.23
CA ILE A 395 18.69 24.25 -10.78
C ILE A 395 17.92 24.03 -12.08
N GLY A 396 18.66 24.02 -13.18
CA GLY A 396 18.14 23.80 -14.51
C GLY A 396 18.03 22.31 -14.86
N LYS A 397 17.59 22.07 -16.09
CA LYS A 397 17.47 20.73 -16.67
C LYS A 397 18.87 20.09 -16.73
N ASN A 398 19.09 19.06 -15.90
CA ASN A 398 20.30 18.22 -15.78
C ASN A 398 21.40 18.69 -14.79
N ASP A 399 21.13 19.66 -13.92
CA ASP A 399 22.10 20.06 -12.90
C ASP A 399 22.03 19.13 -11.67
N TYR A 400 23.07 18.32 -11.44
CA TYR A 400 23.29 17.63 -10.17
C TYR A 400 24.02 18.58 -9.20
N ILE A 401 23.41 18.94 -8.06
CA ILE A 401 24.14 19.62 -6.97
C ILE A 401 24.82 18.57 -6.08
N SER A 402 25.66 17.75 -6.70
CA SER A 402 26.76 17.05 -6.03
C SER A 402 27.99 17.24 -6.92
N MET A 403 28.94 18.08 -6.52
CA MET A 403 30.20 18.31 -7.25
C MET A 403 30.97 16.99 -7.52
N PRO A 404 31.89 16.91 -8.52
CA PRO A 404 32.01 17.59 -9.81
C PRO A 404 31.98 16.60 -11.03
N ASP A 405 31.77 17.18 -12.22
CA ASP A 405 31.63 16.60 -13.58
C ASP A 405 32.78 15.73 -14.14
N ASN A 406 33.55 15.02 -13.31
CA ASN A 406 34.62 14.12 -13.78
C ASN A 406 34.28 12.65 -13.52
N LYS A 407 33.07 12.21 -13.86
CA LYS A 407 32.78 10.78 -13.88
C LYS A 407 33.57 10.14 -15.02
N ILE A 408 34.59 9.36 -14.66
CA ILE A 408 35.41 8.58 -15.61
C ILE A 408 34.69 7.26 -15.96
N PHE A 409 33.76 6.82 -15.11
CA PHE A 409 33.04 5.55 -15.21
C PHE A 409 31.53 5.78 -15.11
N PHE A 410 30.76 4.87 -15.68
CA PHE A 410 29.33 4.83 -15.49
C PHE A 410 29.02 4.39 -14.06
N GLU A 411 28.15 5.15 -13.43
CA GLU A 411 27.56 4.84 -12.13
C GLU A 411 26.05 4.92 -12.31
N MET A 412 25.36 3.85 -11.94
CA MET A 412 23.90 3.83 -11.99
C MET A 412 23.35 4.83 -10.98
N ASN A 413 22.34 5.59 -11.38
CA ASN A 413 21.64 6.47 -10.45
C ASN A 413 20.93 5.66 -9.37
N ASP A 414 20.69 6.27 -8.23
CA ASP A 414 19.90 5.62 -7.19
C ASP A 414 18.47 5.35 -7.69
N PHE A 415 17.91 4.22 -7.27
CA PHE A 415 16.50 3.95 -7.52
C PHE A 415 15.64 4.92 -6.73
N ILE A 416 14.70 5.55 -7.41
CA ILE A 416 13.67 6.40 -6.79
C ILE A 416 12.37 5.62 -6.78
N SER A 417 11.84 5.41 -5.59
CA SER A 417 10.51 4.80 -5.42
C SER A 417 9.41 5.78 -5.84
N LEU A 418 8.42 5.26 -6.57
CA LEU A 418 7.23 6.00 -6.97
C LEU A 418 6.11 5.93 -5.92
N PHE A 419 6.31 5.13 -4.87
CA PHE A 419 5.30 4.82 -3.86
C PHE A 419 5.86 5.00 -2.44
N SER A 420 5.08 5.60 -1.54
CA SER A 420 5.50 5.79 -0.14
C SER A 420 5.59 4.48 0.64
N GLU A 421 4.92 3.45 0.11
CA GLU A 421 4.91 2.09 0.60
C GLU A 421 6.20 1.32 0.27
N LEU A 422 6.99 1.78 -0.70
CA LEU A 422 8.27 1.18 -1.04
C LEU A 422 9.41 2.10 -0.61
N LEU A 423 10.03 1.75 0.52
CA LEU A 423 11.19 2.47 1.05
C LEU A 423 12.48 1.85 0.52
N ILE A 424 13.41 2.70 0.11
CA ILE A 424 14.75 2.27 -0.34
C ILE A 424 15.75 2.78 0.69
N GLN A 425 16.32 1.86 1.47
CA GLN A 425 17.34 2.17 2.47
C GLN A 425 18.68 1.67 1.97
N ARG A 426 19.51 2.60 1.46
CA ARG A 426 20.74 2.27 0.72
C ARG A 426 20.38 1.43 -0.52
N ASN A 427 20.66 0.13 -0.49
CA ASN A 427 20.33 -0.83 -1.54
C ASN A 427 19.14 -1.74 -1.20
N HIS A 428 18.61 -1.69 0.03
CA HIS A 428 17.55 -2.60 0.46
C HIS A 428 16.15 -2.00 0.23
N PHE A 429 15.28 -2.76 -0.42
CA PHE A 429 13.88 -2.38 -0.65
C PHE A 429 12.99 -2.96 0.44
N VAL A 430 12.30 -2.08 1.15
CA VAL A 430 11.39 -2.42 2.24
C VAL A 430 9.97 -2.04 1.86
N ILE A 431 9.12 -3.04 1.72
CA ILE A 431 7.68 -2.85 1.52
C ILE A 431 7.03 -2.62 2.89
N ARG A 432 6.45 -1.43 3.09
CA ARG A 432 5.57 -1.11 4.22
C ARG A 432 4.19 -1.67 3.94
N GLU A 433 3.40 -1.93 4.99
CA GLU A 433 2.06 -2.55 4.90
C GLU A 433 1.31 -2.15 3.63
N HIS A 434 1.32 -3.05 2.64
CA HIS A 434 0.75 -2.81 1.32
C HIS A 434 -0.53 -3.63 1.20
N ASP A 435 -1.66 -2.93 1.23
CA ASP A 435 -2.98 -3.55 1.23
C ASP A 435 -3.41 -4.06 -0.15
N ASN A 436 -2.72 -3.63 -1.20
CA ASN A 436 -3.15 -3.80 -2.57
C ASN A 436 -2.37 -4.93 -3.28
N ASN A 437 -2.96 -5.46 -4.34
CA ASN A 437 -2.32 -6.47 -5.18
C ASN A 437 -1.42 -5.85 -6.28
N ASP A 438 -1.27 -4.54 -6.26
CA ASP A 438 -0.52 -3.79 -7.26
C ASP A 438 1.00 -3.89 -7.04
N TYR A 439 1.76 -3.67 -8.10
CA TYR A 439 3.21 -3.59 -8.05
C TYR A 439 3.66 -2.20 -7.59
N LEU A 440 4.58 -2.16 -6.63
CA LEU A 440 5.28 -0.95 -6.23
C LEU A 440 6.49 -0.77 -7.14
N ILE A 441 6.62 0.38 -7.77
CA ILE A 441 7.63 0.64 -8.78
C ILE A 441 8.74 1.51 -8.19
N ALA A 442 9.98 1.18 -8.51
CA ALA A 442 11.11 2.09 -8.40
C ALA A 442 11.91 2.12 -9.71
N ILE A 443 12.42 3.30 -10.03
CA ILE A 443 13.11 3.56 -11.30
C ILE A 443 14.46 4.19 -11.02
N SER A 444 15.51 3.70 -11.69
CA SER A 444 16.80 4.38 -11.82
C SER A 444 16.91 4.90 -13.25
N ARG A 445 16.77 6.21 -13.41
CA ARG A 445 16.67 6.82 -14.72
C ARG A 445 18.01 7.00 -15.42
N ASN A 446 17.98 7.25 -16.73
CA ASN A 446 19.19 7.44 -17.56
C ASN A 446 20.18 6.26 -17.39
N PHE A 447 19.64 5.07 -17.17
CA PHE A 447 20.42 3.85 -17.02
C PHE A 447 21.26 3.57 -18.27
N MET A 448 20.72 3.90 -19.44
CA MET A 448 21.49 3.99 -20.68
C MET A 448 21.05 5.18 -21.53
N ASP A 449 21.95 6.14 -21.70
CA ASP A 449 21.80 7.24 -22.64
C ASP A 449 22.18 6.84 -24.08
N GLU A 450 21.91 7.72 -25.05
CA GLU A 450 22.21 7.48 -26.47
C GLU A 450 23.71 7.25 -26.73
N LEU A 451 24.55 7.93 -25.95
CA LEU A 451 26.00 7.95 -26.15
C LEU A 451 26.65 6.68 -25.59
N CYS A 452 26.25 6.23 -24.40
CA CYS A 452 26.82 5.10 -23.66
C CYS A 452 28.36 5.13 -23.64
N GLN A 453 28.92 6.33 -23.43
CA GLN A 453 30.36 6.58 -23.58
C GLN A 453 31.18 6.08 -22.39
N LEU A 454 30.65 6.24 -21.17
CA LEU A 454 31.39 5.87 -19.97
C LEU A 454 31.44 4.34 -19.81
N PRO A 455 32.61 3.75 -19.50
CA PRO A 455 32.72 2.34 -19.23
C PRO A 455 32.10 1.97 -17.87
N VAL A 456 31.56 0.76 -17.77
CA VAL A 456 31.14 0.17 -16.49
C VAL A 456 32.34 -0.50 -15.85
N GLN A 457 32.60 -0.17 -14.59
CA GLN A 457 33.53 -0.90 -13.75
C GLN A 457 32.78 -1.83 -12.80
N TYR A 458 33.29 -3.05 -12.64
CA TYR A 458 32.68 -4.04 -11.75
C TYR A 458 33.70 -5.04 -11.23
N ILE A 459 33.40 -5.61 -10.05
CA ILE A 459 34.18 -6.70 -9.47
C ILE A 459 33.53 -8.02 -9.87
N TYR A 460 34.33 -8.98 -10.36
CA TYR A 460 33.90 -10.37 -10.56
C TYR A 460 35.02 -11.30 -10.09
N LYS A 461 34.69 -12.28 -9.23
CA LYS A 461 35.68 -13.19 -8.61
C LYS A 461 36.88 -12.45 -7.99
N ASN A 462 36.62 -11.34 -7.30
CA ASN A 462 37.61 -10.47 -6.65
C ASN A 462 38.60 -9.76 -7.60
N GLU A 463 38.31 -9.72 -8.90
CA GLU A 463 39.07 -8.96 -9.89
C GLU A 463 38.24 -7.79 -10.41
N LEU A 464 38.87 -6.62 -10.58
CA LEU A 464 38.25 -5.44 -11.15
C LEU A 464 38.31 -5.49 -12.68
N PHE A 465 37.16 -5.29 -13.31
CA PHE A 465 37.02 -5.27 -14.76
C PHE A 465 36.38 -3.97 -15.24
N GLU A 466 36.67 -3.64 -16.49
CA GLU A 466 36.12 -2.49 -17.20
C GLU A 466 35.53 -2.94 -18.53
N VAL A 467 34.32 -2.48 -18.83
CA VAL A 467 33.59 -2.85 -20.04
C VAL A 467 32.88 -1.63 -20.65
N PHE A 468 33.10 -1.40 -21.95
CA PHE A 468 32.48 -0.32 -22.72
C PHE A 468 31.19 -0.77 -23.41
N GLY A 469 30.27 0.17 -23.62
CA GLY A 469 29.04 -0.07 -24.39
C GLY A 469 28.01 -0.99 -23.72
N VAL A 470 28.21 -1.34 -22.45
CA VAL A 470 27.31 -2.18 -21.66
C VAL A 470 26.78 -1.39 -20.47
N ARG A 471 25.53 -1.63 -20.10
CA ARG A 471 24.91 -1.18 -18.84
C ARG A 471 24.29 -2.39 -18.18
N TYR A 472 24.44 -2.53 -16.87
CA TYR A 472 23.99 -3.72 -16.16
C TYR A 472 23.81 -3.46 -14.67
N PHE A 473 22.76 -4.02 -14.10
CA PHE A 473 22.54 -4.08 -12.65
C PHE A 473 22.08 -5.49 -12.25
N GLU A 474 22.40 -5.88 -11.01
CA GLU A 474 21.90 -7.10 -10.38
C GLU A 474 21.04 -6.77 -9.17
N VAL A 475 20.06 -7.64 -8.93
CA VAL A 475 19.19 -7.65 -7.76
C VAL A 475 19.33 -9.01 -7.10
N ARG A 476 19.58 -9.00 -5.79
CA ARG A 476 19.49 -10.17 -4.91
C ARG A 476 18.07 -10.22 -4.33
N ALA A 477 17.30 -11.25 -4.64
CA ALA A 477 15.91 -11.34 -4.18
C ALA A 477 15.53 -12.74 -3.70
N GLY A 478 14.79 -12.78 -2.59
CA GLY A 478 14.17 -13.99 -2.03
C GLY A 478 12.82 -14.31 -2.67
N TYR A 479 12.06 -15.24 -2.09
CA TYR A 479 10.74 -15.61 -2.62
C TYR A 479 9.78 -14.41 -2.68
N GLY A 480 9.06 -14.22 -3.78
CA GLY A 480 8.19 -13.08 -3.98
C GLY A 480 7.53 -12.94 -5.36
N TRP A 481 6.77 -11.88 -5.55
CA TRP A 481 6.25 -11.43 -6.84
C TRP A 481 6.88 -10.08 -7.16
N TYR A 482 7.85 -10.10 -8.06
CA TYR A 482 8.57 -8.93 -8.53
C TYR A 482 9.05 -9.12 -9.96
N ASN A 483 9.34 -7.99 -10.60
CA ASN A 483 9.90 -7.92 -11.93
C ASN A 483 11.14 -7.03 -11.89
N ILE A 484 12.11 -7.34 -12.75
CA ILE A 484 13.24 -6.47 -13.03
C ILE A 484 13.32 -6.24 -14.52
N GLY A 485 13.75 -5.06 -14.94
CA GLY A 485 13.79 -4.76 -16.36
C GLY A 485 14.33 -3.39 -16.70
N VAL A 486 13.96 -2.99 -17.91
CA VAL A 486 14.24 -1.66 -18.44
C VAL A 486 12.99 -1.04 -19.03
N LEU A 487 12.94 0.28 -19.03
CA LEU A 487 11.81 1.10 -19.45
C LEU A 487 12.23 2.02 -20.60
N ASP A 488 11.39 2.19 -21.61
CA ASP A 488 11.57 3.20 -22.65
C ASP A 488 11.31 4.58 -22.06
N GLN A 489 12.40 5.28 -21.73
CA GLN A 489 12.36 6.57 -21.04
C GLN A 489 11.63 7.65 -21.84
N LYS A 490 11.65 7.59 -23.18
CA LYS A 490 11.03 8.63 -24.04
C LYS A 490 9.53 8.40 -24.19
N ASN A 491 9.11 7.15 -24.34
CA ASN A 491 7.72 6.79 -24.62
C ASN A 491 6.91 6.46 -23.37
N TYR A 492 7.57 6.17 -22.24
CA TYR A 492 6.89 6.11 -20.96
C TYR A 492 6.47 7.52 -20.54
N GLU A 493 5.39 8.00 -21.16
CA GLU A 493 4.48 8.90 -20.48
C GLU A 493 4.09 8.18 -19.22
N THR A 494 4.36 8.80 -18.08
CA THR A 494 4.09 8.28 -16.75
C THR A 494 2.57 8.14 -16.59
N SER A 495 2.01 7.14 -17.25
CA SER A 495 0.65 6.73 -17.11
C SER A 495 0.53 6.17 -15.69
N LYS A 496 -0.54 6.58 -15.01
CA LYS A 496 -0.75 6.36 -13.58
C LYS A 496 -0.78 4.88 -13.19
N ASN A 497 -0.92 4.00 -14.17
CA ASN A 497 -1.00 2.57 -13.98
C ASN A 497 0.24 1.95 -14.59
N TRP A 498 0.82 1.00 -13.85
CA TRP A 498 1.85 0.11 -14.38
C TRP A 498 1.35 -0.51 -15.68
N ASP A 499 1.94 -0.11 -16.81
CA ASP A 499 1.69 -0.71 -18.10
C ASP A 499 2.99 -1.28 -18.65
N THR A 500 2.96 -2.59 -18.91
CA THR A 500 4.05 -3.31 -19.56
C THR A 500 4.34 -2.82 -20.98
N GLU A 501 3.47 -1.97 -21.56
CA GLU A 501 3.59 -1.41 -22.91
C GLU A 501 4.98 -0.84 -23.22
N PHE A 502 5.53 -0.02 -22.33
CA PHE A 502 6.79 0.68 -22.57
C PHE A 502 7.98 0.06 -21.81
N SER A 503 7.84 -1.18 -21.34
CA SER A 503 8.86 -1.86 -20.56
C SER A 503 9.26 -3.20 -21.17
N ILE A 504 10.45 -3.67 -20.81
CA ILE A 504 10.91 -5.04 -21.07
C ILE A 504 11.34 -5.60 -19.73
N GLU A 505 10.58 -6.56 -19.22
CA GLU A 505 10.76 -7.04 -17.84
C GLU A 505 10.78 -8.55 -17.75
N PHE A 506 11.67 -9.05 -16.90
CA PHE A 506 11.67 -10.43 -16.44
C PHE A 506 10.75 -10.57 -15.22
N TYR A 507 9.73 -11.42 -15.34
CA TYR A 507 8.75 -11.70 -14.28
C TYR A 507 9.19 -12.92 -13.47
N CYS A 508 9.46 -12.72 -12.18
CA CYS A 508 10.00 -13.78 -11.32
C CYS A 508 9.03 -14.95 -11.13
N GLY A 509 7.71 -14.68 -11.11
CA GLY A 509 6.70 -15.68 -10.77
C GLY A 509 6.53 -16.82 -11.78
N ASP A 510 6.91 -16.61 -13.03
CA ASP A 510 6.82 -17.61 -14.10
C ASP A 510 8.10 -17.71 -14.96
N GLY A 511 9.08 -16.83 -14.76
CA GLY A 511 10.34 -16.81 -15.47
C GLY A 511 10.26 -16.25 -16.90
N PHE A 512 9.13 -15.67 -17.30
CA PHE A 512 8.98 -15.10 -18.64
C PHE A 512 9.43 -13.65 -18.72
N VAL A 513 9.78 -13.22 -19.94
CA VAL A 513 9.97 -11.81 -20.26
C VAL A 513 8.72 -11.27 -20.95
N TYR A 514 8.21 -10.16 -20.43
CA TYR A 514 7.02 -9.47 -20.92
C TYR A 514 7.43 -8.13 -21.54
N SER A 515 6.92 -7.85 -22.74
CA SER A 515 7.05 -6.55 -23.39
C SER A 515 6.19 -6.45 -24.64
N GLN A 516 5.66 -5.26 -24.94
CA GLN A 516 5.03 -4.99 -26.22
C GLN A 516 6.04 -4.74 -27.37
N TYR A 517 7.31 -4.47 -27.06
CA TYR A 517 8.38 -4.36 -28.06
C TYR A 517 8.79 -5.70 -28.69
N LEU A 518 8.31 -6.82 -28.14
CA LEU A 518 8.62 -8.15 -28.63
C LEU A 518 7.59 -8.59 -29.69
N ILE A 519 8.07 -9.18 -30.78
CA ILE A 519 7.24 -9.68 -31.91
C ILE A 519 6.13 -10.62 -31.38
N ASN A 520 6.48 -11.46 -30.41
CA ASN A 520 5.54 -12.20 -29.59
C ASN A 520 5.51 -11.51 -28.23
N LYS A 521 4.40 -10.84 -27.87
CA LYS A 521 4.22 -10.08 -26.62
C LYS A 521 4.60 -10.83 -25.33
N LYS A 522 4.74 -12.15 -25.44
CA LYS A 522 5.32 -13.07 -24.47
C LYS A 522 6.28 -14.00 -25.20
N ILE A 523 7.52 -14.13 -24.71
CA ILE A 523 8.47 -15.10 -25.24
C ILE A 523 8.77 -16.12 -24.15
N GLU A 524 8.35 -17.36 -24.37
CA GLU A 524 8.88 -18.49 -23.64
C GLU A 524 10.29 -18.77 -24.16
N THR A 525 11.30 -18.67 -23.31
CA THR A 525 12.65 -19.09 -23.69
C THR A 525 12.73 -20.61 -23.60
N GLU A 526 12.74 -21.28 -24.77
CA GLU A 526 12.82 -22.74 -24.90
C GLU A 526 14.01 -23.36 -24.16
N THR A 527 15.06 -22.57 -23.91
CA THR A 527 16.32 -22.97 -23.27
C THR A 527 16.25 -23.23 -21.76
N PHE A 528 15.14 -22.94 -21.09
CA PHE A 528 15.10 -22.94 -19.61
C PHE A 528 13.91 -23.68 -18.96
N LYS A 529 13.35 -24.70 -19.61
CA LYS A 529 12.37 -25.61 -18.96
C LYS A 529 12.88 -26.26 -17.66
N ASP A 530 14.20 -26.34 -17.46
CA ASP A 530 14.82 -26.93 -16.27
C ASP A 530 15.04 -25.94 -15.12
N VAL A 531 14.91 -24.61 -15.33
CA VAL A 531 15.01 -23.63 -14.24
C VAL A 531 13.63 -23.40 -13.65
N THR A 532 13.19 -24.39 -12.88
CA THR A 532 12.06 -24.28 -11.94
C THR A 532 12.37 -23.40 -10.72
N HIS A 533 13.52 -22.71 -10.73
CA HIS A 533 14.14 -22.08 -9.55
C HIS A 533 13.87 -20.59 -9.40
N SER A 534 13.07 -19.95 -10.26
CA SER A 534 12.94 -18.49 -10.23
C SER A 534 12.32 -17.98 -8.92
N ASN A 535 11.54 -18.80 -8.20
CA ASN A 535 10.83 -18.31 -7.02
C ASN A 535 10.53 -19.42 -5.99
N GLU A 536 11.56 -19.90 -5.29
CA GLU A 536 11.41 -20.94 -4.25
C GLU A 536 11.52 -20.35 -2.84
N ILE A 537 10.62 -20.75 -1.93
CA ILE A 537 10.61 -20.31 -0.53
C ILE A 537 11.95 -20.65 0.13
N GLY A 538 12.56 -19.65 0.78
CA GLY A 538 13.83 -19.81 1.50
C GLY A 538 15.09 -19.85 0.61
N LYS A 539 14.95 -19.68 -0.71
CA LYS A 539 16.09 -19.47 -1.62
C LYS A 539 16.19 -17.98 -1.99
N VAL A 540 17.43 -17.51 -2.08
CA VAL A 540 17.76 -16.18 -2.60
C VAL A 540 18.45 -16.37 -3.93
N ASN A 541 17.92 -15.72 -4.96
CA ASN A 541 18.46 -15.74 -6.31
C ASN A 541 19.03 -14.37 -6.67
N VAL A 542 19.94 -14.34 -7.64
CA VAL A 542 20.46 -13.11 -8.22
C VAL A 542 19.94 -12.97 -9.64
N PHE A 543 19.19 -11.90 -9.88
CA PHE A 543 18.63 -11.55 -11.18
C PHE A 543 19.37 -10.33 -11.71
N GLY A 544 19.70 -10.32 -13.00
CA GLY A 544 20.35 -9.16 -13.61
C GLY A 544 19.65 -8.75 -14.88
N CYS A 545 19.71 -7.45 -15.17
CA CYS A 545 19.22 -6.88 -16.41
C CYS A 545 20.28 -5.93 -16.96
N GLY A 546 20.54 -6.05 -18.26
CA GLY A 546 21.50 -5.20 -18.93
C GLY A 546 21.17 -4.91 -20.37
N ILE A 547 21.93 -3.96 -20.91
CA ILE A 547 21.80 -3.49 -22.27
C ILE A 547 23.19 -3.40 -22.89
N VAL A 548 23.34 -3.89 -24.13
CA VAL A 548 24.55 -3.76 -24.93
C VAL A 548 24.26 -2.88 -26.14
N LYS A 549 25.10 -1.86 -26.37
CA LYS A 549 25.07 -1.05 -27.59
C LYS A 549 25.59 -1.87 -28.76
N GLN A 550 24.76 -2.10 -29.77
CA GLN A 550 25.17 -2.75 -31.02
C GLN A 550 25.43 -1.72 -32.12
N GLN A 551 25.84 -2.21 -33.29
CA GLN A 551 25.99 -1.38 -34.49
C GLN A 551 24.63 -0.85 -34.96
N TYR A 552 24.64 0.26 -35.71
CA TYR A 552 23.44 0.87 -36.30
C TYR A 552 22.38 1.33 -35.28
N ASN A 553 22.81 1.80 -34.10
CA ASN A 553 21.94 2.26 -33.01
C ASN A 553 20.97 1.20 -32.45
N LYS A 554 21.12 -0.07 -32.83
CA LYS A 554 20.38 -1.17 -32.21
C LYS A 554 20.95 -1.47 -30.83
N LYS A 555 20.10 -1.97 -29.94
CA LYS A 555 20.50 -2.34 -28.59
C LYS A 555 20.00 -3.71 -28.25
N LEU A 556 20.83 -4.47 -27.56
CA LEU A 556 20.52 -5.80 -27.08
C LEU A 556 20.20 -5.71 -25.58
N VAL A 557 18.94 -5.90 -25.21
CA VAL A 557 18.53 -6.10 -23.82
C VAL A 557 18.75 -7.56 -23.47
N PHE A 558 19.36 -7.83 -22.32
CA PHE A 558 19.58 -9.19 -21.85
C PHE A 558 19.28 -9.33 -20.37
N PHE A 559 18.88 -10.54 -19.98
CA PHE A 559 18.60 -10.90 -18.60
C PHE A 559 19.50 -12.04 -18.17
N THR A 560 19.82 -12.07 -16.88
CA THR A 560 20.62 -13.12 -16.27
C THR A 560 19.97 -13.63 -15.00
N VAL A 561 20.12 -14.92 -14.73
CA VAL A 561 19.72 -15.55 -13.47
C VAL A 561 20.89 -16.34 -12.92
N ASN A 562 21.30 -16.04 -11.69
CA ASN A 562 22.41 -16.68 -10.97
C ASN A 562 23.70 -16.74 -11.81
N GLY A 563 24.08 -15.61 -12.42
CA GLY A 563 25.31 -15.48 -13.22
C GLY A 563 25.28 -16.17 -14.58
N LYS A 564 24.10 -16.56 -15.09
CA LYS A 564 23.94 -17.14 -16.44
C LYS A 564 22.97 -16.30 -17.27
N ILE A 565 23.25 -16.14 -18.56
CA ILE A 565 22.33 -15.49 -19.51
C ILE A 565 21.05 -16.33 -19.60
N HIS A 566 19.92 -15.67 -19.38
CA HIS A 566 18.59 -16.23 -19.47
C HIS A 566 17.95 -15.94 -20.84
N SER A 567 17.92 -14.66 -21.21
CA SER A 567 17.23 -14.19 -22.42
C SER A 567 17.89 -12.95 -23.02
N GLN A 568 17.67 -12.72 -24.31
CA GLN A 568 18.27 -11.63 -25.09
C GLN A 568 17.30 -11.14 -26.18
N PHE A 569 17.20 -9.83 -26.37
CA PHE A 569 16.26 -9.19 -27.30
C PHE A 569 16.87 -7.96 -27.95
N ILE A 570 16.73 -7.83 -29.27
CA ILE A 570 17.12 -6.62 -29.99
C ILE A 570 15.95 -5.64 -29.99
N VAL A 571 16.21 -4.40 -29.62
CA VAL A 571 15.20 -3.34 -29.53
C VAL A 571 15.71 -2.02 -30.10
N GLU A 572 14.78 -1.17 -30.51
CA GLU A 572 15.02 0.15 -31.09
C GLU A 572 14.55 1.26 -30.14
N ILE A 573 15.01 1.20 -28.88
CA ILE A 573 14.72 2.19 -27.85
C ILE A 573 15.96 3.08 -27.67
N GLU A 574 15.78 4.40 -27.68
CA GLU A 574 16.91 5.35 -27.67
C GLU A 574 17.46 5.65 -26.28
N VAL A 575 16.62 5.61 -25.25
CA VAL A 575 17.04 5.90 -23.87
C VAL A 575 16.30 4.96 -22.94
N PHE A 576 17.02 4.40 -21.96
CA PHE A 576 16.46 3.45 -21.02
C PHE A 576 16.59 3.93 -19.58
N ASP A 577 15.55 3.64 -18.81
CA ASP A 577 15.63 3.58 -17.36
C ASP A 577 15.74 2.12 -16.91
N ALA A 578 16.40 1.89 -15.78
CA ALA A 578 16.30 0.63 -15.05
C ALA A 578 15.03 0.67 -14.20
N ILE A 579 14.30 -0.45 -14.15
CA ILE A 579 13.05 -0.54 -13.40
C ILE A 579 13.00 -1.81 -12.57
N VAL A 580 12.45 -1.67 -11.37
CA VAL A 580 12.06 -2.78 -10.51
C VAL A 580 10.60 -2.59 -10.08
N CYS A 581 9.83 -3.66 -10.18
CA CYS A 581 8.42 -3.71 -9.80
C CYS A 581 8.27 -4.76 -8.72
N ILE A 582 7.81 -4.40 -7.53
CA ILE A 582 7.76 -5.30 -6.37
C ILE A 582 6.35 -5.30 -5.80
N ARG A 583 5.68 -6.45 -5.85
CA ARG A 583 4.39 -6.67 -5.16
C ARG A 583 4.62 -7.30 -3.80
N GLN A 584 5.52 -8.27 -3.71
CA GLN A 584 5.95 -8.90 -2.47
C GLN A 584 7.35 -9.48 -2.65
N ALA A 585 8.19 -9.44 -1.63
CA ALA A 585 9.45 -10.19 -1.59
C ALA A 585 9.84 -10.47 -0.15
N GLU A 586 10.41 -11.65 0.14
CA GLU A 586 11.04 -11.95 1.43
C GLU A 586 12.27 -11.05 1.68
N SER A 587 13.03 -10.77 0.62
CA SER A 587 14.15 -9.83 0.57
C SER A 587 14.34 -9.34 -0.86
N PHE A 588 14.82 -8.10 -1.02
CA PHE A 588 15.09 -7.51 -2.32
C PHE A 588 16.15 -6.41 -2.17
N ASP A 589 17.34 -6.63 -2.74
CA ASP A 589 18.51 -5.75 -2.63
C ASP A 589 19.12 -5.46 -4.00
N ILE A 590 19.50 -4.20 -4.29
CA ILE A 590 20.42 -3.91 -5.39
C ILE A 590 21.83 -4.40 -5.01
N ILE A 591 22.50 -5.04 -5.95
CA ILE A 591 23.93 -5.36 -5.85
C ILE A 591 24.72 -4.23 -6.51
N TYR A 592 25.54 -3.52 -5.74
CA TYR A 592 26.44 -2.52 -6.29
C TYR A 592 27.75 -3.15 -6.75
N PRO A 593 28.26 -2.81 -7.96
CA PRO A 593 29.39 -3.50 -8.59
C PRO A 593 30.70 -3.46 -7.78
N PHE A 594 30.88 -2.45 -6.94
CA PHE A 594 32.12 -2.24 -6.17
C PHE A 594 32.08 -2.77 -4.74
N GLU A 595 30.88 -2.93 -4.15
CA GLU A 595 30.74 -3.37 -2.77
C GLU A 595 30.56 -4.89 -2.69
N ASP A 596 29.65 -5.43 -3.51
CA ASP A 596 29.28 -6.84 -3.50
C ASP A 596 29.96 -7.65 -4.61
N GLY A 597 30.29 -6.98 -5.73
CA GLY A 597 30.67 -7.63 -6.98
C GLY A 597 29.49 -8.31 -7.68
N TYR A 598 29.58 -8.43 -9.01
CA TYR A 598 28.55 -9.09 -9.80
C TYR A 598 28.73 -10.61 -9.81
N THR A 599 27.59 -11.30 -9.92
CA THR A 599 27.52 -12.76 -10.11
C THR A 599 27.75 -13.11 -11.58
N PHE A 600 27.41 -12.22 -12.49
CA PHE A 600 27.63 -12.35 -13.93
C PHE A 600 28.91 -11.64 -14.40
N ASP A 601 29.67 -12.30 -15.28
CA ASP A 601 30.83 -11.71 -15.96
C ASP A 601 30.37 -11.02 -17.25
N LEU A 602 30.36 -9.68 -17.24
CA LEU A 602 29.95 -8.86 -18.39
C LEU A 602 30.81 -9.11 -19.63
N LYS A 603 32.03 -9.65 -19.54
CA LYS A 603 32.81 -9.99 -20.73
C LYS A 603 32.17 -11.11 -21.55
N GLN A 604 31.31 -11.93 -20.94
CA GLN A 604 30.60 -12.99 -21.66
C GLN A 604 29.60 -12.44 -22.68
N ILE A 605 29.00 -11.26 -22.43
CA ILE A 605 28.01 -10.68 -23.35
C ILE A 605 28.64 -10.06 -24.60
N ILE A 606 29.91 -9.65 -24.53
CA ILE A 606 30.63 -9.00 -25.64
C ILE A 606 31.23 -10.01 -26.62
N LYS A 607 31.51 -11.23 -26.15
CA LYS A 607 32.11 -12.30 -26.97
C LYS A 607 31.11 -12.97 -27.91
N ASN A 608 29.82 -12.79 -27.65
CA ASN A 608 28.70 -13.33 -28.44
C ASN A 608 28.17 -12.23 -29.35
#